data_AF-A0A815P7Z3-F1
#
_entry.id   AF-A0A815P7Z3-F1
#
_cell.length_a   1.000
_cell.length_b   1.000
_cell.length_c   1.000
_cell.angle_alpha   90.00
_cell.angle_beta   90.00
_cell.angle_gamma   90.00
#
_symmetry.space_group_name_H-M   'P 1'
#
loop_
_entity.id
_entity.type
_entity.pdbx_description
1 polymer ?
#
loop_
_entity_poly.entity_id
_entity_poly.type
_entity_poly.pdbx_seq_one_letter_code
_entity_poly.pdbx_strand_id
1 'polypeptide(L)'
;MSQTASRIHDHEVVVYGSSITVATNGTKFLEEWGVETVARRDTVKQKLIMHNWKDSTINDIYDLNDYTKPWRYVYNLFHRIDLHEQLQNRAKT
;
A
#
# COMPACT_ATOMS: atom_id res chain seq x y z
N MET A 1 29.07 -24.21 -22.29
CA MET A 1 27.60 -24.10 -22.34
C MET A 1 27.11 -24.52 -20.96
N SER A 2 26.76 -23.63 -20.04
CA SER A 2 25.64 -22.71 -20.05
C SER A 2 25.96 -21.52 -19.13
N GLN A 3 26.02 -20.32 -19.70
CA GLN A 3 26.25 -19.07 -18.96
C GLN A 3 24.98 -18.23 -19.15
N THR A 4 23.84 -18.73 -18.65
CA THR A 4 22.53 -18.12 -18.90
C THR A 4 21.66 -18.05 -17.64
N ALA A 5 22.27 -17.88 -16.45
CA ALA A 5 21.51 -17.80 -15.21
C ALA A 5 21.89 -16.63 -14.27
N SER A 6 22.71 -15.65 -14.69
CA SER A 6 23.22 -14.62 -13.76
C SER A 6 22.88 -13.16 -14.12
N ARG A 7 21.92 -12.88 -15.00
CA ARG A 7 21.83 -11.54 -15.62
C ARG A 7 20.55 -10.73 -15.32
N ILE A 8 20.01 -10.80 -14.10
CA ILE A 8 18.86 -9.95 -13.69
C ILE A 8 18.97 -9.42 -12.24
N HIS A 9 20.16 -9.18 -11.67
CA HIS A 9 20.26 -8.83 -10.24
C HIS A 9 21.15 -7.63 -9.85
N ASP A 10 21.49 -6.72 -10.76
CA ASP A 10 22.33 -5.55 -10.40
C ASP A 10 21.68 -4.20 -10.76
N HIS A 11 20.38 -4.05 -10.51
CA HIS A 11 19.76 -2.72 -10.46
C HIS A 11 19.38 -2.41 -9.02
N GLU A 12 19.97 -1.33 -8.49
CA GLU A 12 19.55 -0.76 -7.21
C GLU A 12 18.07 -0.39 -7.30
N VAL A 13 17.22 -1.10 -6.56
CA VAL A 13 15.80 -0.77 -6.48
C VAL A 13 15.66 0.42 -5.53
N VAL A 14 15.59 1.62 -6.10
CA VAL A 14 15.39 2.86 -5.34
C VAL A 14 13.89 3.13 -5.18
N VAL A 15 13.42 3.18 -3.93
CA VAL A 15 12.07 3.62 -3.60
C VAL A 15 12.14 5.03 -2.99
N TYR A 16 11.52 6.00 -3.66
CA TYR A 16 11.44 7.36 -3.14
C TYR A 16 10.34 7.49 -2.07
N GLY A 17 10.61 8.30 -1.04
CA GLY A 17 9.84 8.44 0.21
C GLY A 17 8.47 9.13 0.08
N SER A 18 7.65 8.74 -0.88
CA SER A 18 6.23 9.12 -0.92
C SER A 18 5.34 8.07 -0.27
N SER A 19 4.10 8.43 0.03
CA SER A 19 3.08 7.49 0.50
C SER A 19 2.44 6.74 -0.67
N ILE A 20 1.96 5.53 -0.39
CA ILE A 20 1.14 4.73 -1.29
C ILE A 20 -0.10 4.28 -0.56
N THR A 21 -1.21 4.26 -1.28
CA THR A 21 -2.46 3.76 -0.75
C THR A 21 -2.68 2.32 -1.20
N VAL A 22 -3.04 1.47 -0.25
CA VAL A 22 -3.34 0.06 -0.50
C VAL A 22 -4.82 -0.16 -0.20
N ALA A 23 -5.55 -0.56 -1.23
CA ALA A 23 -6.97 -0.86 -1.13
C ALA A 23 -7.23 -2.16 -0.35
N THR A 24 -8.49 -2.41 0.02
CA THR A 24 -8.87 -3.56 0.86
C THR A 24 -8.43 -4.92 0.30
N ASN A 25 -8.47 -5.10 -1.01
CA ASN A 25 -7.98 -6.31 -1.68
C ASN A 25 -6.46 -6.50 -1.56
N GLY A 26 -5.69 -5.41 -1.56
CA GLY A 26 -4.26 -5.45 -1.29
C GLY A 26 -3.97 -5.73 0.18
N THR A 27 -4.71 -5.08 1.09
CA THR A 27 -4.59 -5.30 2.54
C THR A 27 -4.82 -6.77 2.90
N LYS A 28 -5.79 -7.43 2.25
CA LYS A 28 -6.02 -8.88 2.41
C LYS A 28 -4.74 -9.69 2.20
N PHE A 29 -4.04 -9.49 1.08
CA PHE A 29 -2.84 -10.26 0.76
C PHE A 29 -1.68 -9.93 1.70
N LEU A 30 -1.54 -8.67 2.11
CA LEU A 30 -0.52 -8.29 3.09
C LEU A 30 -0.71 -9.04 4.42
N GLU A 31 -1.96 -9.14 4.90
CA GLU A 31 -2.27 -9.94 6.09
C GLU A 31 -2.01 -11.44 5.88
N GLU A 32 -2.41 -12.02 4.74
CA GLU A 32 -2.18 -13.43 4.42
C GLU A 32 -0.69 -13.79 4.33
N TRP A 33 0.15 -12.89 3.81
CA TRP A 33 1.61 -13.06 3.76
C TRP A 33 2.29 -12.77 5.09
N GLY A 34 1.50 -12.44 6.13
CA GLY A 34 1.99 -12.05 7.44
C GLY A 34 2.87 -10.80 7.37
N VAL A 35 2.79 -9.98 6.32
CA VAL A 35 3.46 -8.68 6.30
C VAL A 35 2.83 -7.93 7.46
N GLU A 36 3.57 -7.80 8.57
CA GLU A 36 3.10 -7.06 9.72
C GLU A 36 2.93 -5.63 9.23
N THR A 37 1.69 -5.27 8.87
CA THR A 37 1.27 -3.88 8.85
C THR A 37 1.77 -3.35 10.17
N VAL A 38 2.62 -2.33 10.18
CA VAL A 38 3.18 -1.74 11.39
C VAL A 38 1.99 -1.24 12.19
N ALA A 39 1.43 -2.12 13.01
CA ALA A 39 0.04 -2.10 13.41
C ALA A 39 -0.17 -1.05 14.49
N ARG A 40 -0.08 0.24 14.13
CA ARG A 40 -0.54 1.44 14.86
C ARG A 40 -0.09 2.80 14.30
N ARG A 41 0.74 2.88 13.24
CA ARG A 41 1.14 4.20 12.68
C ARG A 41 0.59 4.52 11.29
N ASP A 42 -0.14 3.59 10.69
CA ASP A 42 -0.65 3.71 9.33
C ASP A 42 -2.03 4.37 9.36
N THR A 43 -2.21 5.44 8.59
CA THR A 43 -3.46 6.20 8.63
C THR A 43 -4.54 5.43 7.87
N VAL A 44 -5.52 4.88 8.59
CA VAL A 44 -6.72 4.30 7.99
C VAL A 44 -7.48 5.42 7.28
N LYS A 45 -7.70 5.28 5.97
CA LYS A 45 -8.45 6.28 5.22
C LYS A 45 -9.92 6.21 5.58
N GLN A 46 -10.47 7.36 5.97
CA GLN A 46 -11.89 7.48 6.31
C GLN A 46 -12.73 7.91 5.12
N LYS A 47 -12.24 8.81 4.27
CA LYS A 47 -12.96 9.36 3.11
C LYS A 47 -12.01 9.70 1.97
N LEU A 48 -12.51 9.59 0.74
CA LEU A 48 -11.90 10.24 -0.42
C LEU A 48 -12.82 11.39 -0.83
N ILE A 49 -12.30 12.61 -0.78
CA ILE A 49 -13.07 13.82 -1.09
C ILE A 49 -12.53 14.37 -2.40
N MET A 50 -13.39 14.41 -3.42
CA MET A 50 -13.06 15.00 -4.71
C MET A 50 -13.47 16.47 -4.69
N HIS A 51 -12.49 17.36 -4.88
CA HIS A 51 -12.73 18.78 -5.02
C HIS A 51 -12.68 19.19 -6.50
N ASN A 52 -13.55 20.11 -6.89
CA ASN A 52 -13.45 20.83 -8.14
C ASN A 52 -12.16 21.64 -8.16
N TRP A 53 -11.36 21.47 -9.20
CA TRP A 53 -10.07 22.13 -9.32
C TRP A 53 -10.16 23.67 -9.33
N LYS A 54 -11.23 24.25 -9.90
CA LYS A 54 -11.31 25.70 -10.13
C LYS A 54 -11.71 26.48 -8.88
N ASP A 55 -12.63 25.95 -8.09
CA ASP A 55 -13.27 26.66 -6.97
C ASP A 55 -13.19 25.90 -5.64
N SER A 56 -12.54 24.73 -5.63
CA SER A 56 -12.41 23.84 -4.46
C SER A 56 -13.74 23.36 -3.88
N THR A 57 -14.87 23.53 -4.58
CA THR A 57 -16.15 22.96 -4.16
C THR A 57 -16.07 21.44 -4.15
N ILE A 58 -16.79 20.79 -3.24
CA ILE A 58 -16.80 19.33 -3.18
C ILE A 58 -17.65 18.82 -4.34
N ASN A 59 -17.04 18.08 -5.25
CA ASN A 59 -17.72 17.39 -6.33
C ASN A 59 -18.31 16.06 -5.86
N ASP A 60 -17.55 15.32 -5.03
CA ASP A 60 -17.98 14.00 -4.56
C ASP A 60 -17.28 13.61 -3.25
N ILE A 61 -17.93 12.74 -2.48
CA ILE A 61 -17.41 12.16 -1.23
C ILE A 61 -17.63 10.66 -1.27
N TYR A 62 -16.52 9.92 -1.28
CA TYR A 62 -16.54 8.49 -1.09
C TYR A 62 -16.24 8.14 0.37
N ASP A 63 -17.21 7.58 1.09
CA ASP A 63 -17.06 7.19 2.48
C ASP A 63 -16.41 5.79 2.60
N LEU A 64 -15.31 5.72 3.34
CA LEU A 64 -14.53 4.50 3.60
C LEU A 64 -14.63 4.03 5.06
N ASN A 65 -15.33 4.74 5.95
CA ASN A 65 -15.36 4.43 7.39
C ASN A 65 -15.96 3.05 7.73
N ASP A 66 -16.83 2.52 6.87
CA ASP A 66 -17.56 1.25 7.10
C ASP A 66 -17.10 0.11 6.18
N TYR A 67 -15.97 0.26 5.49
CA TYR A 67 -15.49 -0.74 4.51
C TYR A 67 -15.13 -2.10 5.11
N THR A 68 -14.91 -2.17 6.43
CA THR A 68 -14.60 -3.41 7.15
C THR A 68 -15.83 -4.32 7.32
N LYS A 69 -17.05 -3.79 7.30
CA LYS A 69 -18.28 -4.58 7.46
C LYS A 69 -18.49 -5.57 6.31
N PRO A 70 -18.38 -5.17 5.03
CA PRO A 70 -18.47 -6.11 3.91
C PRO A 70 -17.16 -6.89 3.64
N TRP A 71 -15.98 -6.30 3.89
CA TRP A 71 -14.73 -6.86 3.37
C TRP A 71 -13.71 -7.31 4.41
N ARG A 72 -13.96 -7.11 5.72
CA ARG A 72 -13.04 -7.41 6.85
C ARG A 72 -11.71 -6.62 6.86
N TYR A 73 -11.26 -6.11 5.72
CA TYR A 73 -9.99 -5.38 5.55
C TYR A 73 -10.21 -3.87 5.40
N VAL A 74 -9.21 -3.08 5.78
CA VAL A 74 -9.22 -1.60 5.72
C VAL A 74 -8.44 -1.05 4.52
N TYR A 75 -8.73 0.21 4.19
CA TYR A 75 -8.01 0.99 3.19
C TYR A 75 -6.83 1.71 3.85
N ASN A 76 -5.60 1.25 3.58
CA ASN A 76 -4.41 1.68 4.30
C ASN A 76 -3.58 2.69 3.50
N LEU A 77 -2.93 3.61 4.21
CA LEU A 77 -1.90 4.48 3.65
C LEU A 77 -0.55 4.14 4.31
N PHE A 78 0.43 3.77 3.49
CA PHE A 78 1.79 3.43 3.92
C PHE A 78 2.80 4.43 3.38
N HIS A 79 3.92 4.62 4.07
CA HIS A 79 5.14 5.09 3.42
C HIS A 79 5.70 3.98 2.52
N ARG A 80 6.04 4.31 1.27
CA ARG A 80 6.47 3.31 0.29
C ARG A 80 7.73 2.57 0.70
N ILE A 81 8.66 3.28 1.35
CA ILE A 81 9.93 2.71 1.84
C ILE A 81 9.63 1.63 2.88
N ASP A 82 8.84 1.96 3.90
CA ASP A 82 8.46 1.03 4.97
C ASP A 82 7.76 -0.22 4.43
N LEU A 83 6.76 -0.04 3.54
CA LEU A 83 6.05 -1.18 2.93
C LEU A 83 7.00 -2.05 2.11
N HIS A 84 7.93 -1.43 1.37
CA HIS A 84 8.89 -2.15 0.55
C HIS A 84 9.88 -2.95 1.40
N GLU A 85 10.42 -2.38 2.47
CA GLU A 85 11.31 -3.06 3.41
C GLU A 85 10.63 -4.26 4.06
N GLN A 86 9.37 -4.11 4.49
CA GLN A 86 8.60 -5.21 5.08
C GLN A 86 8.38 -6.35 4.08
N LEU A 87 8.02 -6.04 2.84
CA LEU A 87 7.86 -7.04 1.78
C LEU A 87 9.19 -7.74 1.46
N GLN A 88 10.29 -7.00 1.39
CA GLN A 88 11.62 -7.60 1.19
C GLN A 88 12.00 -8.54 2.34
N ASN A 89 11.73 -8.13 3.58
CA ASN A 89 12.02 -8.94 4.76
C ASN A 89 11.21 -10.24 4.74
N ARG A 90 9.90 -10.16 4.42
CA ARG A 90 9.04 -11.34 4.29
C ARG A 90 9.44 -12.27 3.16
N ALA A 91 9.93 -11.75 2.04
CA ALA A 91 10.40 -12.60 0.94
C ALA A 91 11.69 -13.39 1.27
N LYS A 92 12.43 -12.97 2.31
CA LYS A 92 13.71 -13.59 2.73
C LYS A 92 13.57 -14.62 3.86
N THR A 93 12.39 -14.74 4.47
CA THR A 93 12.09 -15.66 5.59
C THR A 93 11.18 -16.79 5.13
#